data_AF-A0A1G2EUF5-F1
#
_entry.id   AF-A0A1G2EUF5-F1
#
_cell.length_a   1.000
_cell.length_b   1.000
_cell.length_c   1.000
_cell.angle_alpha   90.00
_cell.angle_beta   90.00
_cell.angle_gamma   90.00
#
_symmetry.space_group_name_H-M   'P 1'
#
loop_
_entity.id
_entity.type
_entity.pdbx_description
1 polymer ?
#
loop_
_entity_poly.entity_id
_entity_poly.type
_entity_poly.pdbx_seq_one_letter_code
_entity_poly.pdbx_strand_id
1 'polypeptide(L)'
;MAVVALAVYARKEARKHGTSTKEEFVGICKSAVETASQKEARKESALALLRERGELGNSEIRAMLGVASRTAVRYLDELEAEGKVEQIGKIGHSVTYRLK
;
A
#
# COMPACT_ATOMS: atom_id res chain seq x y z
N MET A 1 23.03 -29.26 -39.41
CA MET A 1 21.86 -28.37 -39.58
C MET A 1 20.59 -28.87 -38.88
N ALA A 2 20.26 -30.17 -38.90
CA ALA A 2 19.04 -30.71 -38.26
C ALA A 2 18.97 -30.54 -36.73
N VAL A 3 20.11 -30.67 -36.02
CA VAL A 3 20.14 -30.61 -34.54
C VAL A 3 19.87 -29.19 -34.01
N VAL A 4 20.28 -28.17 -34.76
CA VAL A 4 20.05 -26.76 -34.42
C VAL A 4 18.58 -26.40 -34.60
N ALA A 5 17.94 -26.91 -35.66
CA ALA A 5 16.51 -26.71 -35.90
C ALA A 5 15.65 -27.35 -34.80
N LEU A 6 16.03 -28.54 -34.32
CA LEU A 6 15.36 -29.22 -33.20
C LEU A 6 15.54 -28.47 -31.88
N ALA A 7 16.74 -27.95 -31.61
CA ALA A 7 16.99 -27.13 -30.42
C ALA A 7 16.21 -25.80 -30.45
N VAL A 8 16.09 -25.17 -31.63
CA VAL A 8 15.30 -23.95 -31.80
C VAL A 8 13.80 -24.24 -31.68
N TYR A 9 13.32 -25.35 -32.24
CA TYR A 9 11.93 -25.78 -32.15
C TYR A 9 11.55 -26.13 -30.70
N ALA A 10 12.40 -26.87 -29.98
CA ALA A 10 12.23 -27.16 -28.56
C ALA A 10 12.22 -25.89 -27.70
N ARG A 11 13.09 -24.91 -27.99
CA ARG A 11 13.07 -23.59 -27.32
C ARG A 11 11.81 -22.78 -27.62
N LYS A 12 11.19 -22.96 -28.79
CA LYS A 12 9.98 -22.23 -29.22
C LYS A 12 8.71 -22.80 -28.57
N GLU A 13 8.60 -24.12 -28.44
CA GLU A 13 7.47 -24.79 -27.76
C GLU A 13 7.48 -24.55 -26.24
N ALA A 14 8.66 -24.48 -25.62
CA ALA A 14 8.78 -24.11 -24.20
C ALA A 14 8.29 -22.70 -23.86
N ARG A 15 8.18 -21.79 -24.85
CA ARG A 15 7.62 -20.44 -24.66
C ARG A 15 6.09 -20.38 -24.76
N LYS A 16 5.44 -21.41 -25.30
CA LYS A 16 3.96 -21.44 -25.44
C LYS A 16 3.27 -21.86 -24.15
N HIS A 17 3.89 -22.73 -23.35
CA HIS A 17 3.42 -23.06 -22.01
C HIS A 17 4.14 -22.21 -20.96
N GLY A 18 4.01 -20.89 -21.10
CA GLY A 18 4.24 -19.97 -20.00
C GLY A 18 3.14 -20.17 -18.96
N THR A 19 3.30 -21.17 -18.09
CA THR A 19 2.53 -21.24 -16.86
C THR A 19 2.88 -20.01 -16.04
N SER A 20 2.00 -19.00 -16.07
CA SER A 20 2.03 -17.86 -15.16
C SER A 20 1.60 -18.32 -13.77
N THR A 21 2.39 -19.20 -13.16
CA THR A 21 2.24 -19.61 -11.75
C THR A 21 3.17 -18.82 -10.83
N LYS A 22 4.01 -17.94 -11.39
CA LYS A 22 4.82 -16.99 -10.60
C LYS A 22 4.03 -15.73 -10.23
N GLU A 23 3.11 -15.26 -11.06
CA GLU A 23 2.36 -14.03 -10.76
C GLU A 23 1.26 -14.28 -9.71
N GLU A 24 0.60 -15.43 -9.77
CA GLU A 24 -0.47 -15.79 -8.82
C GLU A 24 0.07 -16.14 -7.42
N PHE A 25 1.22 -16.83 -7.33
CA PHE A 25 1.88 -17.15 -6.07
C PHE A 25 2.52 -15.91 -5.40
N VAL A 26 3.04 -14.97 -6.20
CA VAL A 26 3.52 -13.67 -5.69
C VAL A 26 2.36 -12.81 -5.17
N GLY A 27 1.15 -12.94 -5.72
CA GLY A 27 -0.04 -12.21 -5.27
C GLY A 27 -0.46 -12.51 -3.83
N ILE A 28 -0.34 -13.77 -3.38
CA ILE A 28 -0.72 -14.20 -2.02
C ILE A 28 0.33 -13.74 -0.99
N CYS A 29 1.61 -13.81 -1.33
CA CYS A 29 2.69 -13.32 -0.47
C CYS A 29 2.72 -11.78 -0.39
N LYS A 30 2.38 -11.06 -1.47
CA LYS A 30 2.34 -9.58 -1.47
C LYS A 30 1.18 -9.01 -0.66
N SER A 31 0.07 -9.75 -0.56
CA SER A 31 -1.11 -9.37 0.22
C SER A 31 -0.99 -9.72 1.71
N ALA A 32 -0.26 -10.78 2.07
CA ALA A 32 0.03 -11.14 3.46
C ALA A 32 1.27 -10.40 4.04
N VAL A 33 2.26 -10.05 3.21
CA VAL A 33 3.42 -9.19 3.54
C VAL A 33 3.03 -7.69 3.47
N GLU A 34 1.82 -7.38 3.92
CA GLU A 34 1.35 -6.02 4.27
C GLU A 34 1.74 -5.64 5.71
N THR A 35 2.57 -6.45 6.38
CA THR A 35 2.35 -6.75 7.79
C THR A 35 2.91 -5.74 8.81
N ALA A 36 3.85 -4.86 8.43
CA ALA A 36 4.30 -3.76 9.30
C ALA A 36 4.97 -2.63 8.50
N SER A 37 5.86 -2.97 7.57
CA SER A 37 6.60 -1.99 6.77
C SER A 37 5.67 -1.13 5.89
N GLN A 38 4.67 -1.73 5.23
CA GLN A 38 3.72 -0.98 4.40
C GLN A 38 2.85 -0.05 5.25
N LYS A 39 2.49 -0.48 6.46
CA LYS A 39 1.80 0.36 7.43
C LYS A 39 2.67 1.54 7.86
N GLU A 40 3.94 1.32 8.18
CA GLU A 40 4.84 2.42 8.57
C GLU A 40 5.04 3.41 7.42
N ALA A 41 5.25 2.93 6.19
CA ALA A 41 5.36 3.79 5.00
C ALA A 41 4.09 4.63 4.76
N ARG A 42 2.90 4.06 5.03
CA ARG A 42 1.64 4.81 4.94
C ARG A 42 1.48 5.83 6.07
N LYS A 43 1.95 5.53 7.28
CA LYS A 43 2.01 6.51 8.39
C LYS A 43 2.94 7.67 8.06
N GLU A 44 4.12 7.38 7.51
CA GLU A 44 5.05 8.42 7.05
C GLU A 44 4.44 9.28 5.94
N SER A 45 3.71 8.66 5.01
CA SER A 45 2.98 9.38 3.96
C SER A 45 1.89 10.29 4.55
N ALA A 46 1.15 9.84 5.57
CA ALA A 46 0.16 10.66 6.27
C ALA A 46 0.81 11.89 6.92
N LEU A 47 1.97 11.72 7.57
CA LEU A 47 2.73 12.84 8.15
C LEU A 47 3.21 13.80 7.08
N ALA A 48 3.69 13.31 5.93
CA ALA A 48 4.10 14.17 4.83
C ALA A 48 2.93 15.03 4.30
N LEU A 49 1.73 14.44 4.16
CA LEU A 49 0.52 15.15 3.74
C LEU A 49 0.13 16.24 4.75
N LEU A 50 0.22 15.93 6.06
CA LEU A 50 -0.06 16.89 7.12
C LEU A 50 1.00 18.00 7.20
N ARG A 51 2.27 17.71 6.89
CA ARG A 51 3.32 18.75 6.77
C ARG A 51 3.04 19.72 5.63
N GLU A 52 2.58 19.20 4.49
CA GLU A 52 2.31 20.01 3.30
C GLU A 52 1.05 20.86 3.45
N ARG A 53 -0.01 20.29 4.02
CA ARG A 53 -1.36 20.92 4.04
C ARG A 53 -1.75 21.50 5.41
N GLY A 54 -0.99 21.21 6.46
CA GLY A 54 -1.25 21.67 7.82
C GLY A 54 -2.30 20.83 8.55
N GLU A 55 -3.54 20.85 8.06
CA GLU A 55 -4.68 20.19 8.69
C GLU A 55 -5.54 19.47 7.64
N LEU A 56 -5.90 18.21 7.90
CA LEU A 56 -6.65 17.37 6.95
C LEU A 56 -7.70 16.51 7.64
N GLY A 57 -8.83 16.31 6.95
CA GLY A 57 -9.86 15.38 7.36
C GLY A 57 -9.51 13.92 7.08
N ASN A 58 -10.15 13.00 7.81
CA ASN A 58 -9.98 11.55 7.59
C ASN A 58 -10.38 11.13 6.15
N SER A 59 -11.37 11.77 5.56
CA SER A 59 -11.82 11.49 4.18
C SER A 59 -10.78 11.86 3.13
N GLU A 60 -9.99 12.90 3.37
CA GLU A 60 -8.92 13.35 2.47
C GLU A 60 -7.69 12.44 2.63
N ILE A 61 -7.30 12.17 3.87
CA ILE A 61 -6.16 11.30 4.18
C ILE A 61 -6.38 9.90 3.59
N ARG A 62 -7.56 9.30 3.77
CA ARG A 62 -7.85 7.96 3.20
C ARG A 62 -7.82 7.95 1.67
N ALA A 63 -8.28 9.03 1.03
CA ALA A 63 -8.31 9.13 -0.42
C ALA A 63 -6.89 9.25 -0.99
N MET A 64 -6.04 10.05 -0.35
CA MET A 64 -4.64 10.21 -0.76
C MET A 64 -3.80 8.96 -0.49
N LEU A 65 -4.07 8.24 0.60
CA LEU A 65 -3.38 6.98 0.89
C LEU A 65 -3.94 5.77 0.12
N GLY A 66 -5.10 5.91 -0.53
CA GLY A 66 -5.78 4.82 -1.23
C GLY A 66 -6.21 3.66 -0.31
N VAL A 67 -6.58 3.97 0.94
CA VAL A 67 -6.94 2.95 1.94
C VAL A 67 -8.39 3.06 2.39
N ALA A 68 -8.92 1.96 2.95
CA ALA A 68 -10.24 1.95 3.57
C ALA A 68 -10.30 2.88 4.79
N SER A 69 -11.49 3.41 5.09
CA SER A 69 -11.70 4.35 6.20
C SER A 69 -11.17 3.83 7.54
N ARG A 70 -11.44 2.56 7.88
CA ARG A 70 -10.96 1.96 9.13
C ARG A 70 -9.44 1.85 9.18
N THR A 71 -8.79 1.65 8.03
CA THR A 71 -7.33 1.56 7.93
C THR A 71 -6.68 2.92 8.18
N ALA A 72 -7.23 3.99 7.59
CA ALA A 72 -6.76 5.36 7.83
C ALA A 72 -6.91 5.75 9.30
N VAL A 73 -8.10 5.52 9.89
CA VAL A 73 -8.36 5.78 11.31
C VAL A 73 -7.34 5.05 12.19
N ARG A 74 -7.14 3.74 11.98
CA ARG A 74 -6.14 2.97 12.75
C ARG A 74 -4.73 3.57 12.67
N TYR A 75 -4.30 4.01 11.49
CA TYR A 75 -2.97 4.61 11.34
C TYR A 75 -2.87 5.98 12.02
N LEU A 76 -3.92 6.80 11.96
CA LEU A 76 -3.97 8.10 12.59
C LEU A 76 -4.05 8.00 14.13
N ASP A 77 -4.84 7.05 14.65
CA ASP A 77 -4.92 6.75 16.09
C ASP A 77 -3.55 6.33 16.63
N GLU A 78 -2.80 5.52 15.88
CA GLU A 78 -1.43 5.15 16.26
C GLU A 78 -0.47 6.33 16.21
N LEU A 79 -0.54 7.17 15.17
CA LEU A 79 0.27 8.39 15.09
C LEU A 79 -0.05 9.36 16.24
N GLU A 80 -1.31 9.44 16.67
CA GLU A 80 -1.73 10.23 17.82
C GLU A 80 -1.22 9.64 19.13
N ALA A 81 -1.31 8.32 19.31
CA ALA A 81 -0.75 7.62 20.45
C ALA A 81 0.80 7.74 20.53
N GLU A 82 1.47 7.80 19.38
CA GLU A 82 2.90 8.10 19.24
C GLU A 82 3.22 9.59 19.44
N GLY A 83 2.22 10.46 19.57
CA GLY A 83 2.38 11.90 19.78
C GLY A 83 2.82 12.69 18.55
N LYS A 84 2.69 12.13 17.34
CA LYS A 84 3.11 12.75 16.07
C LYS A 84 2.04 13.63 15.45
N VAL A 85 0.77 13.33 15.73
CA VAL A 85 -0.40 14.10 15.28
C VAL A 85 -1.33 14.33 16.46
N GLU A 86 -2.26 15.26 16.31
CA GLU A 86 -3.40 15.43 17.22
C GLU A 86 -4.71 15.48 16.43
N GLN A 87 -5.74 14.81 16.96
CA GLN A 87 -7.10 14.89 16.44
C GLN A 87 -7.75 16.20 16.90
N ILE A 88 -8.29 16.94 15.93
CA ILE A 88 -9.13 18.11 16.19
C ILE A 88 -10.58 17.73 15.93
N GLY A 89 -11.41 17.89 16.96
CA GLY A 89 -12.80 17.42 16.96
C GLY A 89 -12.95 16.05 17.61
N LYS A 90 -14.19 15.66 17.92
CA LYS A 90 -14.47 14.43 18.67
C LYS A 90 -15.00 13.28 17.82
N ILE A 91 -15.94 13.57 16.93
CA ILE A 91 -16.64 12.58 16.11
C ILE A 91 -17.14 13.18 14.80
N GLY A 92 -17.34 12.32 13.80
CA GLY A 92 -17.98 12.69 12.53
C GLY A 92 -17.05 13.33 11.51
N HIS A 93 -17.66 13.94 10.50
CA HIS A 93 -17.00 14.52 9.32
C HIS A 93 -16.19 15.79 9.61
N SER A 94 -16.41 16.44 10.76
CA SER A 94 -15.64 17.61 11.19
C SER A 94 -14.31 17.25 11.84
N VAL A 95 -13.99 15.95 11.95
CA VAL A 95 -12.74 15.50 12.55
C VAL A 95 -11.61 15.70 11.55
N THR A 96 -10.62 16.48 11.98
CA THR A 96 -9.38 16.73 11.26
C THR A 96 -8.19 16.33 12.11
N TYR A 97 -7.03 16.27 11.48
CA TYR A 97 -5.76 15.94 12.12
C TYR A 97 -4.74 16.99 11.72
N ARG A 98 -3.84 17.34 12.64
CA ARG A 98 -2.66 18.17 12.37
C ARG A 98 -1.43 17.59 13.08
N LEU A 99 -0.25 18.06 12.69
CA LEU A 99 0.98 17.72 13.40
C LEU A 99 0.99 18.35 14.80
N LYS A 100 1.55 17.62 15.75
CA LYS A 100 1.76 18.08 17.12
C LYS A 100 3.14 18.70 17.30
#